data_AF-A0AA43ILF3-F1
#
_entry.id   AF-A0AA43ILF3-F1
#
_cell.length_a   1.000
_cell.length_b   1.000
_cell.length_c   1.000
_cell.angle_alpha   90.00
_cell.angle_beta   90.00
_cell.angle_gamma   90.00
#
_symmetry.space_group_name_H-M   'P 1'
#
loop_
_entity.id
_entity.type
_entity.pdbx_description
1 polymer ?
#
loop_
_entity_poly.entity_id
_entity_poly.type
_entity_poly.pdbx_seq_one_letter_code
_entity_poly.pdbx_strand_id
1 'polypeptide(L)'
;DRVTSAFVRETWIANLGLEFIIHRSFSWIVLVMHVGLMVKLHKTEGSKIFALTLILLILGTILTGMGMAYFAVPPVLQPVHLLLATITFGVQFLFLLKLKRNDEVAFS
;
A
#
# COMPACT_ATOMS: atom_id res chain seq x y z
N ASP A 1 -12.51 -20.42 -23.76
CA ASP A 1 -12.91 -19.33 -24.68
C ASP A 1 -12.84 -17.99 -23.93
N ARG A 2 -12.39 -16.90 -24.58
CA ARG A 2 -12.11 -15.60 -23.91
C ARG A 2 -13.38 -14.90 -23.40
N VAL A 3 -14.53 -15.24 -23.98
CA VAL A 3 -15.85 -14.68 -23.65
C VAL A 3 -16.31 -15.16 -22.27
N THR A 4 -16.21 -16.46 -21.99
CA THR A 4 -16.53 -17.02 -20.67
C THR A 4 -15.64 -16.43 -19.56
N SER A 5 -14.34 -16.23 -19.80
CA SER A 5 -13.45 -15.62 -18.80
C SER A 5 -13.78 -14.15 -18.50
N ALA A 6 -14.22 -13.39 -19.50
CA ALA A 6 -14.63 -12.01 -19.31
C ALA A 6 -15.92 -11.94 -18.48
N PHE A 7 -16.90 -12.80 -18.79
CA PHE A 7 -18.18 -12.86 -18.08
C PHE A 7 -18.03 -13.28 -16.60
N VAL A 8 -17.17 -14.27 -16.31
CA VAL A 8 -16.86 -14.69 -14.93
C VAL A 8 -16.23 -13.53 -14.14
N ARG A 9 -15.35 -12.75 -14.78
CA ARG A 9 -14.67 -11.61 -14.17
C ARG A 9 -15.64 -10.46 -13.86
N GLU A 10 -16.49 -10.10 -14.81
CA GLU A 10 -17.54 -9.08 -14.62
C GLU A 10 -18.47 -9.46 -13.44
N THR A 11 -18.88 -10.73 -13.39
CA THR A 11 -19.73 -11.25 -12.31
C THR A 11 -19.02 -11.22 -10.96
N TRP A 12 -17.73 -11.58 -10.90
CA TRP A 12 -16.95 -11.49 -9.66
C TRP A 12 -16.79 -10.03 -9.20
N ILE A 13 -16.50 -9.10 -10.11
CA ILE A 13 -16.39 -7.66 -9.78
C ILE A 13 -17.73 -7.13 -9.27
N ALA A 14 -18.85 -7.53 -9.88
CA ALA A 14 -20.19 -7.15 -9.41
C ALA A 14 -20.49 -7.63 -7.98
N ASN A 15 -19.86 -8.72 -7.53
CA ASN A 15 -20.00 -9.26 -6.17
C ASN A 15 -19.07 -8.61 -5.13
N LEU A 16 -18.12 -7.75 -5.52
CA LEU A 16 -17.20 -7.08 -4.59
C LEU A 16 -17.88 -6.06 -3.67
N GLY A 17 -19.17 -5.74 -3.87
CA GLY A 17 -19.86 -4.57 -3.32
C GLY A 17 -19.53 -4.24 -1.86
N LEU A 18 -19.63 -5.22 -0.95
CA LEU A 18 -19.40 -4.97 0.49
C LEU A 18 -17.91 -4.90 0.85
N GLU A 19 -17.08 -5.81 0.31
CA GLU A 19 -15.64 -5.84 0.57
C GLU A 19 -14.95 -4.57 0.05
N PHE A 20 -15.36 -4.08 -1.12
CA PHE A 20 -14.83 -2.86 -1.70
C PHE A 20 -15.15 -1.61 -0.85
N ILE A 21 -16.35 -1.54 -0.28
CA ILE A 21 -16.75 -0.45 0.61
C ILE A 21 -15.91 -0.47 1.89
N ILE A 22 -15.77 -1.65 2.52
CA ILE A 22 -14.93 -1.82 3.71
C ILE A 22 -13.48 -1.42 3.40
N HIS A 23 -12.93 -1.93 2.29
CA HIS A 23 -11.57 -1.58 1.88
C HIS A 23 -11.42 -0.07 1.71
N ARG A 24 -12.33 0.59 0.99
CA ARG A 24 -12.29 2.05 0.80
C ARG A 24 -12.31 2.83 2.10
N SER A 25 -13.11 2.40 3.08
CA SER A 25 -13.12 3.02 4.42
C SER A 25 -11.82 2.78 5.18
N PHE A 26 -11.28 1.56 5.14
CA PHE A 26 -10.05 1.19 5.83
C PHE A 26 -8.81 1.85 5.20
N SER A 27 -8.80 2.06 3.88
CA SER A 27 -7.73 2.75 3.16
C SER A 27 -7.47 4.16 3.68
N TRP A 28 -8.49 4.86 4.20
CA TRP A 28 -8.29 6.17 4.82
C TRP A 28 -7.46 6.10 6.10
N ILE A 29 -7.72 5.10 6.94
CA ILE A 29 -6.93 4.87 8.17
C ILE A 29 -5.49 4.53 7.78
N VAL A 30 -5.32 3.63 6.80
CA VAL A 30 -4.01 3.26 6.27
C VAL A 30 -3.28 4.47 5.69
N LEU A 31 -3.97 5.34 4.96
CA LEU A 31 -3.40 6.57 4.40
C LEU A 31 -2.88 7.50 5.51
N VAL A 32 -3.68 7.73 6.55
CA VAL A 32 -3.27 8.55 7.70
C VAL A 32 -2.04 7.94 8.40
N MET A 33 -2.00 6.62 8.57
CA MET A 33 -0.85 5.92 9.14
C MET A 33 0.42 6.14 8.29
N HIS A 34 0.30 6.08 6.96
CA HIS A 34 1.40 6.33 6.03
C HIS A 34 1.92 7.77 6.11
N VAL A 35 1.01 8.76 6.19
CA VAL A 35 1.37 10.17 6.38
C VAL A 35 2.11 10.37 7.70
N GLY A 36 1.61 9.78 8.80
CA GLY A 36 2.29 9.82 10.10
C GLY A 36 3.70 9.23 10.06
N LEU A 37 3.88 8.12 9.34
CA LEU A 37 5.19 7.51 9.14
C LEU A 37 6.13 8.41 8.33
N MET A 38 5.64 9.05 7.26
CA MET A 38 6.44 10.01 6.47
C MET A 38 6.94 11.16 7.33
N VAL A 39 6.08 11.75 8.17
CA VAL A 39 6.47 12.86 9.05
C VAL A 39 7.55 12.42 10.03
N LYS A 40 7.43 11.22 10.62
CA LYS A 40 8.45 10.68 11.53
C LYS A 40 9.77 10.43 10.80
N LEU A 41 9.71 9.89 9.59
CA LEU A 41 10.88 9.57 8.78
C LEU A 41 11.61 10.81 8.27
N HIS A 42 10.89 11.89 7.97
CA HIS A 42 11.48 13.18 7.59
C HIS A 42 12.34 13.80 8.69
N LYS A 43 12.09 13.44 9.96
CA LYS A 43 12.86 13.93 11.12
C LYS A 43 14.10 13.07 11.41
N THR A 44 14.28 11.94 10.73
CA THR A 44 15.43 11.06 10.91
C THR A 44 16.46 11.32 9.81
N GLU A 45 17.50 12.10 10.12
CA GLU A 45 18.53 12.60 9.20
C GLU A 45 19.31 11.50 8.42
N GLY A 46 19.24 10.24 8.84
CA GLY A 46 20.16 9.19 8.39
C GLY A 46 19.87 8.52 7.03
N SER A 47 18.73 8.75 6.37
CA SER A 47 18.48 8.06 5.09
C SER A 47 17.44 8.73 4.18
N LYS A 48 17.82 9.88 3.58
CA LYS A 48 16.99 10.61 2.60
C LYS A 48 16.57 9.73 1.41
N ILE A 49 17.47 8.87 0.92
CA ILE A 49 17.18 7.94 -0.19
C ILE A 49 16.10 6.92 0.22
N PHE A 50 16.21 6.35 1.42
CA PHE A 50 15.22 5.41 1.93
C PHE A 50 13.85 6.08 2.12
N ALA A 51 13.84 7.31 2.64
CA ALA A 51 12.63 8.10 2.78
C ALA A 51 11.95 8.35 1.43
N LEU A 52 12.72 8.74 0.42
CA LEU A 52 12.22 8.92 -0.95
C LEU A 52 11.65 7.62 -1.54
N THR A 53 12.36 6.50 -1.39
CA THR A 53 11.88 5.19 -1.88
C THR A 53 10.56 4.79 -1.23
N LEU A 54 10.43 4.96 0.09
CA LEU A 54 9.17 4.70 0.80
C LEU A 54 8.05 5.63 0.32
N ILE A 55 8.34 6.92 0.13
CA ILE A 55 7.37 7.89 -0.40
C ILE A 55 6.83 7.45 -1.76
N LEU A 56 7.72 7.05 -2.67
CA LEU A 56 7.35 6.60 -4.01
C LEU A 56 6.52 5.31 -3.99
N LEU A 57 6.89 4.34 -3.15
CA LEU A 57 6.15 3.09 -2.98
C LEU A 57 4.73 3.31 -2.45
N ILE A 58 4.60 4.18 -1.44
CA ILE A 58 3.30 4.56 -0.86
C ILE A 58 2.44 5.25 -1.91
N LEU A 59 3.01 6.22 -2.63
CA LEU A 59 2.32 6.95 -3.69
C LEU A 59 1.84 5.99 -4.78
N GLY A 60 2.68 5.06 -5.23
CA GLY A 60 2.30 4.04 -6.22
C GLY A 60 1.16 3.15 -5.74
N THR A 61 1.18 2.74 -4.47
CA THR A 61 0.10 1.94 -3.86
C THR A 61 -1.22 2.71 -3.84
N ILE A 62 -1.20 4.00 -3.47
CA ILE A 62 -2.39 4.85 -3.46
C ILE A 62 -2.92 5.07 -4.88
N LEU A 63 -2.06 5.41 -5.84
CA LEU A 63 -2.45 5.66 -7.22
C LEU A 63 -3.07 4.42 -7.88
N THR A 64 -2.49 3.25 -7.65
CA THR A 64 -3.03 1.98 -8.16
C THR A 64 -4.36 1.61 -7.49
N GLY A 65 -4.50 1.87 -6.18
CA GLY A 65 -5.76 1.70 -5.44
C GLY A 65 -6.87 2.62 -5.93
N MET A 66 -6.57 3.91 -6.10
CA MET A 66 -7.48 4.88 -6.70
C MET A 66 -7.86 4.50 -8.13
N GLY A 67 -6.88 4.08 -8.94
CA GLY A 67 -7.13 3.61 -10.30
C GLY A 67 -8.14 2.46 -10.34
N MET A 68 -8.04 1.50 -9.43
CA MET A 68 -9.05 0.44 -9.33
C MET A 68 -10.45 0.95 -8.97
N ALA A 69 -10.54 1.99 -8.13
CA ALA A 69 -11.83 2.58 -7.75
C ALA A 69 -12.53 3.30 -8.91
N TYR A 70 -11.77 3.94 -9.82
CA TYR A 70 -12.33 4.70 -10.95
C TYR A 70 -12.46 3.89 -12.24
N PHE A 71 -11.63 2.87 -12.46
CA PHE A 71 -11.58 2.09 -13.71
C PHE A 71 -12.20 0.68 -13.60
N ALA A 72 -13.18 0.49 -12.70
CA ALA A 72 -13.86 -0.80 -12.51
C ALA A 72 -12.89 -1.97 -12.23
N VAL A 73 -11.90 -1.73 -11.37
CA VAL A 73 -10.88 -2.70 -10.97
C VAL A 73 -10.21 -3.39 -12.17
N PRO A 74 -9.34 -2.73 -12.95
CA PRO A 74 -8.68 -3.35 -14.10
C PRO A 74 -7.87 -4.60 -13.72
N PRO A 75 -7.79 -5.64 -14.58
CA PRO A 75 -7.20 -6.93 -14.21
C PRO A 75 -5.71 -6.84 -13.89
N VAL A 76 -5.02 -5.84 -14.46
CA VAL A 76 -3.59 -5.60 -14.22
C VAL A 76 -3.37 -4.76 -12.96
N LEU A 77 -4.26 -3.82 -12.63
CA LEU A 77 -4.07 -2.93 -11.49
C LEU A 77 -4.18 -3.67 -10.15
N GLN A 78 -5.00 -4.73 -10.08
CA GLN A 78 -5.17 -5.53 -8.86
C GLN A 78 -3.87 -6.22 -8.39
N PRO A 79 -3.18 -7.04 -9.20
CA PRO A 79 -1.91 -7.64 -8.79
C PRO A 79 -0.80 -6.60 -8.60
N VAL A 80 -0.78 -5.50 -9.37
CA VAL A 80 0.20 -4.42 -9.19
C VAL A 80 0.00 -3.72 -7.84
N HIS A 81 -1.24 -3.40 -7.47
CA HIS A 81 -1.55 -2.77 -6.19
C HIS A 81 -1.13 -3.65 -5.01
N LEU A 82 -1.46 -4.95 -5.06
CA LEU A 82 -1.09 -5.90 -4.01
C LEU A 82 0.44 -6.07 -3.89
N LEU A 83 1.14 -6.11 -5.02
CA LEU A 83 2.60 -6.18 -5.04
C LEU A 83 3.23 -4.94 -4.38
N LEU A 84 2.79 -3.75 -4.79
CA LEU A 84 3.27 -2.49 -4.22
C LEU A 84 2.94 -2.38 -2.73
N ALA A 85 1.72 -2.76 -2.32
CA ALA A 85 1.31 -2.77 -0.93
C ALA A 85 2.18 -3.72 -0.08
N THR A 86 2.47 -4.93 -0.59
CA THR A 86 3.29 -5.92 0.10
C THR A 86 4.74 -5.45 0.26
N ILE A 87 5.33 -4.87 -0.80
CA ILE A 87 6.68 -4.31 -0.75
C ILE A 87 6.73 -3.13 0.24
N THR A 88 5.77 -2.21 0.15
CA THR A 88 5.67 -1.06 1.06
C THR A 88 5.63 -1.51 2.51
N PHE A 89 4.75 -2.46 2.82
CA PHE A 89 4.62 -3.01 4.17
C PHE A 89 5.92 -3.69 4.64
N GLY A 90 6.57 -4.49 3.79
CA GLY A 90 7.84 -5.14 4.11
C GLY A 90 8.95 -4.14 4.42
N VAL A 91 9.07 -3.08 3.62
CA VAL A 91 10.08 -2.02 3.84
C VAL A 91 9.79 -1.25 5.14
N GLN A 92 8.53 -0.96 5.44
CA GLN A 92 8.13 -0.32 6.70
C GLN A 92 8.41 -1.21 7.92
N PHE A 93 8.13 -2.51 7.81
CA PHE A 93 8.41 -3.48 8.87
C PHE A 93 9.91 -3.57 9.16
N LEU A 94 10.75 -3.65 8.11
CA LEU A 94 12.21 -3.62 8.25
C LEU A 94 12.70 -2.31 8.90
N PHE A 95 12.06 -1.18 8.58
CA PHE A 95 12.37 0.09 9.22
C PHE A 95 12.04 0.09 10.72
N LEU A 96 10.88 -0.42 11.11
CA LEU A 96 10.50 -0.56 12.52
C LEU A 96 11.49 -1.44 13.29
N LEU A 97 11.92 -2.56 12.70
CA LEU A 97 12.95 -3.43 13.31
C LEU A 97 14.28 -2.70 13.49
N LYS A 98 14.72 -1.91 12.50
CA LYS A 98 15.95 -1.10 12.61
C LYS A 98 15.85 -0.04 13.70
N LEU A 99 14.69 0.62 13.84
CA LEU A 99 14.48 1.62 14.88
C LEU A 99 14.60 0.99 16.27
N LYS A 100 13.87 -0.11 16.50
CA LYS A 100 13.86 -0.81 17.80
C LYS A 100 15.26 -1.30 18.20
N ARG A 101 16.03 -1.83 17.25
CA ARG A 101 17.41 -2.27 17.50
C ARG A 101 18.34 -1.09 17.88
N ASN A 102 18.19 0.05 17.21
CA ASN A 102 19.00 1.22 17.54
C ASN A 102 18.67 1.77 18.93
N ASP A 103 17.40 1.69 19.33
CA ASP A 103 16.98 2.06 20.68
C ASP A 103 17.60 1.11 21.73
N GLU A 104 17.57 -0.21 21.51
CA GLU A 104 18.15 -1.19 22.45
C GLU A 104 19.68 -1.05 22.64
N VAL A 105 20.43 -0.72 21.58
CA VAL A 105 21.90 -0.52 21.67
C VAL A 105 22.27 0.82 22.30
N ALA A 106 21.40 1.83 22.24
CA ALA A 106 21.65 3.14 22.86
C ALA A 106 21.46 3.15 24.39
N PHE A 107 20.82 2.13 24.96
CA PHE A 107 20.57 1.98 26.40
C PHE A 107 21.42 0.88 27.07
N SER A 108 22.42 0.30 26.38
CA SER A 108 23.44 -0.60 26.93
C SER A 108 24.81 0.06 26.98
#